data_AF-A0A7X7VT68-F1
#
_entry.id   AF-A0A7X7VT68-F1
#
_cell.length_a   1.000
_cell.length_b   1.000
_cell.length_c   1.000
_cell.angle_alpha   90.00
_cell.angle_beta   90.00
_cell.angle_gamma   90.00
#
_symmetry.space_group_name_H-M   'P 1'
#
loop_
_entity.id
_entity.type
_entity.pdbx_description
1 polymer ?
#
loop_
_entity_poly.entity_id
_entity_poly.type
_entity_poly.pdbx_seq_one_letter_code
_entity_poly.pdbx_strand_id
1 'polypeptide(L)' 'MRIASGFAGVIAALLDLYSLLIIIRALMSWFMQDQSSGIYRWLVKITEPVLSPIRKVLPRMRVDLSPVVAVILIGIIK' A
#
# COMPACT_ATOMS: atom_id res chain seq x y z
N MET A 1 -17.58 -12.68 -13.14
CA MET A 1 -16.40 -11.81 -13.34
C MET A 1 -16.69 -10.94 -14.55
N ARG A 2 -17.28 -9.75 -14.33
CA ARG A 2 -17.65 -8.84 -15.42
C ARG A 2 -16.34 -8.25 -15.95
N ILE A 3 -16.02 -8.52 -17.22
CA ILE A 3 -14.89 -7.92 -17.90
C ILE A 3 -15.24 -6.43 -18.03
N ALA A 4 -14.81 -5.63 -17.05
CA ALA A 4 -14.77 -4.19 -17.22
C ALA A 4 -13.93 -3.94 -18.49
N SER A 5 -14.39 -3.03 -19.34
CA SER A 5 -13.72 -2.59 -20.58
C SER A 5 -12.20 -2.63 -20.41
N GLY A 6 -11.44 -3.19 -21.38
CA GLY A 6 -10.05 -3.60 -21.18
C GLY A 6 -9.15 -2.61 -20.42
N PHE A 7 -9.36 -1.30 -20.60
CA PHE A 7 -8.72 -0.23 -19.83
C PHE A 7 -9.02 -0.25 -18.31
N ALA A 8 -10.29 -0.34 -17.92
CA ALA A 8 -10.69 -0.45 -16.52
C ALA A 8 -10.15 -1.73 -15.87
N GLY A 9 -10.08 -2.83 -16.61
CA GLY A 9 -9.46 -4.08 -16.15
C GLY A 9 -7.96 -3.92 -15.84
N VAL A 10 -7.22 -3.19 -16.69
CA VAL A 10 -5.80 -2.89 -16.46
C VAL A 10 -5.62 -2.02 -15.21
N ILE A 11 -6.44 -0.98 -15.03
CA ILE A 11 -6.39 -0.14 -13.83
C ILE A 11 -6.65 -0.98 -12.57
N ALA A 12 -7.68 -1.81 -12.58
CA ALA A 12 -8.00 -2.69 -11.46
C ALA A 12 -6.81 -3.62 -11.11
N ALA A 13 -6.17 -4.21 -12.12
CA ALA A 13 -4.99 -5.05 -11.92
C ALA A 13 -3.79 -4.28 -11.33
N LEU A 14 -3.56 -3.03 -11.78
CA LEU A 14 -2.51 -2.18 -11.22
C LEU A 14 -2.80 -1.78 -9.76
N LEU A 15 -4.06 -1.52 -9.42
CA LEU A 15 -4.48 -1.23 -8.04
C LEU A 15 -4.32 -2.46 -7.14
N ASP A 16 -4.61 -3.65 -7.64
CA ASP A 16 -4.38 -4.90 -6.92
C ASP A 16 -2.88 -5.13 -6.67
N LEU A 17 -2.04 -4.91 -7.69
CA LEU A 17 -0.58 -4.97 -7.53
C LEU A 17 -0.06 -3.93 -6.54
N TYR A 18 -0.55 -2.68 -6.61
CA TYR A 18 -0.14 -1.62 -5.70
C TYR A 18 -0.55 -1.92 -4.25
N SER A 19 -1.76 -2.46 -4.05
CA SER A 19 -2.23 -2.94 -2.74
C SER A 19 -1.31 -4.03 -2.19
N LEU A 20 -0.88 -4.98 -3.03
CA LEU A 20 0.08 -6.00 -2.63
C LEU A 20 1.42 -5.40 -2.18
N LEU A 21 1.96 -4.40 -2.89
CA LEU A 21 3.21 -3.72 -2.49
C LEU A 21 3.07 -3.01 -1.14
N ILE A 22 1.92 -2.38 -0.87
CA ILE A 22 1.61 -1.77 0.43
C ILE A 22 1.60 -2.83 1.53
N ILE A 23 0.97 -3.99 1.29
CA ILE A 23 0.91 -5.09 2.26
C ILE A 23 2.31 -5.63 2.52
N ILE A 24 3.11 -5.90 1.48
CA ILE A 24 4.49 -6.39 1.64
C ILE A 24 5.31 -5.39 2.47
N ARG A 25 5.24 -4.09 2.16
CA ARG A 25 5.91 -3.07 2.96
C ARG A 25 5.46 -3.08 4.41
N ALA A 26 4.16 -3.20 4.67
CA ALA A 26 3.61 -3.23 6.02
C ALA A 26 4.13 -4.44 6.81
N LEU A 27 4.11 -5.63 6.21
CA LEU A 27 4.65 -6.84 6.80
C LEU A 27 6.14 -6.68 7.11
N MET A 28 6.94 -6.17 6.16
CA MET A 28 8.36 -5.90 6.41
C MET A 28 8.54 -4.90 7.55
N SER A 29 7.76 -3.81 7.59
CA SER A 29 7.86 -2.80 8.63
C SER A 29 7.44 -3.28 10.02
N TRP A 30 6.48 -4.21 10.11
CA TRP A 30 5.97 -4.71 11.39
C TRP A 30 6.82 -5.84 11.94
N PHE A 31 7.37 -6.71 11.07
CA PHE A 31 8.06 -7.92 11.49
C PHE A 31 9.58 -7.86 11.35
N MET A 32 10.13 -7.04 10.44
CA MET A 32 11.58 -6.93 10.25
C MET A 32 12.17 -5.79 11.07
N GLN A 33 13.21 -6.10 11.84
CA GLN A 33 13.98 -5.10 12.59
C GLN A 33 14.95 -4.32 11.68
N ASP A 34 15.55 -5.00 10.71
CA ASP A 34 16.42 -4.36 9.72
C ASP A 34 15.63 -3.97 8.47
N GLN A 35 15.56 -2.66 8.24
CA GLN A 35 14.85 -2.02 7.13
C GLN A 35 15.84 -1.35 6.16
N SER A 36 17.13 -1.70 6.23
CA SER A 36 18.19 -1.15 5.37
C SER A 36 18.32 -1.86 4.01
N SER A 37 17.47 -2.84 3.71
CA SER A 37 17.52 -3.52 2.42
C SER A 37 17.11 -2.58 1.26
N GLY A 38 17.72 -2.77 0.09
CA GLY A 38 17.39 -1.99 -1.11
C GLY A 38 15.93 -2.16 -1.53
N ILE A 39 15.38 -3.36 -1.37
CA ILE A 39 13.98 -3.70 -1.67
C ILE A 39 13.03 -2.92 -0.76
N TYR A 40 13.30 -2.86 0.55
CA TYR A 40 12.47 -2.10 1.47
C TYR A 40 12.46 -0.60 1.13
N ARG A 41 13.63 0.00 0.88
CA ARG A 41 13.72 1.41 0.46
C ARG A 41 12.94 1.69 -0.83
N TRP A 42 12.99 0.75 -1.78
CA TRP A 42 12.24 0.86 -3.02
C TRP A 42 10.72 0.79 -2.79
N LEU A 43 10.26 -0.15 -1.95
CA LEU A 43 8.86 -0.23 -1.54
C LEU A 43 8.40 1.04 -0.84
N VAL A 44 9.20 1.59 0.09
CA VAL A 44 8.91 2.86 0.75
C VAL A 44 8.73 3.96 -0.30
N LYS A 45 9.68 4.12 -1.23
CA LYS A 45 9.61 5.17 -2.26
C LYS A 45 8.33 5.12 -3.09
N ILE A 46 7.84 3.92 -3.41
CA ILE A 46 6.63 3.73 -4.25
C ILE A 46 5.34 3.93 -3.47
N THR A 47 5.32 3.51 -2.20
CA THR A 47 4.09 3.49 -1.39
C THR A 47 3.93 4.74 -0.51
N GLU A 48 5.01 5.47 -0.22
CA GLU A 48 4.98 6.66 0.65
C GLU A 48 4.08 7.79 0.15
N PRO A 49 3.95 8.10 -1.16
CA PRO A 49 3.03 9.13 -1.63
C PRO A 49 1.57 8.90 -1.19
N VAL A 50 1.15 7.65 -1.01
CA VAL A 50 -0.20 7.28 -0.55
C VAL A 50 -0.23 7.10 0.97
N LEU A 51 0.79 6.49 1.57
CA LEU A 51 0.82 6.22 3.01
C LEU A 51 1.10 7.47 3.85
N SER A 52 1.93 8.41 3.37
CA SER A 52 2.30 9.62 4.12
C SER A 52 1.10 10.52 4.43
N PRO A 53 0.20 10.86 3.48
CA PRO A 53 -1.01 11.63 3.79
C PRO A 53 -1.91 10.92 4.80
N ILE A 54 -2.11 9.60 4.66
CA ILE A 54 -2.94 8.82 5.59
C ILE A 54 -2.33 8.85 7.00
N ARG A 55 -1.01 8.67 7.12
CA ARG A 55 -0.29 8.71 8.39
C ARG A 55 -0.39 10.08 9.09
N LYS A 56 -0.54 11.18 8.34
CA LYS A 56 -0.74 12.52 8.91
C LYS A 56 -2.14 12.70 9.53
N VAL A 57 -3.13 11.97 9.04
CA VAL A 57 -4.51 12.02 9.56
C VAL A 57 -4.69 11.08 10.75
N LEU A 58 -3.98 9.95 10.75
CA LEU A 58 -4.04 8.98 11.84
C LEU A 58 -3.33 9.48 13.11
N PRO A 59 -3.81 9.10 14.31
CA PRO A 59 -3.10 9.37 15.55
C PRO A 59 -1.73 8.68 15.56
N ARG A 60 -0.77 9.24 16.32
CA ARG A 60 0.55 8.62 16.49
C ARG A 60 0.41 7.32 17.26
N MET A 61 0.65 6.20 16.58
CA MET A 61 0.56 4.85 17.14
C MET A 61 1.94 4.16 17.11
N ARG A 62 2.11 3.11 17.91
CA ARG A 62 3.33 2.27 17.92
C ARG A 62 3.53 1.51 16.60
N VAL A 63 2.42 1.17 15.94
CA VAL A 63 2.39 0.44 14.68
C VAL A 63 1.69 1.32 13.65
N ASP A 64 2.26 1.40 12.45
CA ASP A 64 1.68 2.15 11.35
C ASP A 64 0.46 1.39 10.76
N LEU A 65 -0.75 1.92 11.01
CA LEU A 65 -2.00 1.38 10.44
C LEU A 65 -2.37 2.03 9.09
N SER A 66 -1.58 2.98 8.60
CA SER A 66 -1.83 3.59 7.28
C SER A 66 -1.92 2.56 6.13
N PRO A 67 -1.19 1.42 6.13
CA PRO A 67 -1.34 0.40 5.09
C PRO A 67 -2.73 -0.22 5.04
N VAL A 68 -3.34 -0.47 6.21
CA VAL A 68 -4.68 -1.06 6.30
C VAL A 68 -5.71 -0.10 5.70
N VAL A 69 -5.63 1.18 6.10
CA VAL A 69 -6.50 2.22 5.57
C VAL A 69 -6.31 2.38 4.06
N ALA A 70 -5.07 2.38 3.56
CA ALA A 70 -4.79 2.50 2.15
C ALA A 70 -5.40 1.36 1.32
N VAL A 71 -5.25 0.11 1.77
CA VAL A 71 -5.83 -1.06 1.08
C VAL A 71 -7.36 -1.00 1.05
N ILE A 72 -7.99 -0.57 2.14
CA ILE A 72 -9.45 -0.38 2.20
C ILE A 72 -9.88 0.71 1.21
N LEU A 73 -9.19 1.86 1.18
CA LEU A 73 -9.51 2.96 0.27
C LEU A 73 -9.34 2.53 -1.20
N ILE A 74 -8.27 1.81 -1.53
CA ILE A 74 -8.07 1.27 -2.88
C ILE A 74 -9.20 0.30 -3.25
N GLY A 75 -9.61 -0.58 -2.32
CA GLY A 75 -10.72 -1.51 -2.52
C GLY A 75 -12.08 -0.84 -2.73
N ILE A 76 -12.28 0.39 -2.23
CA ILE A 76 -13.50 1.19 -2.47
C ILE A 76 -13.45 1.88 -3.84
N ILE A 77 -12.27 2.26 -4.32
CA ILE A 77 -12.07 2.93 -5.61
C ILE A 77 -12.19 1.95 -6.79
N LYS A 78 -11.83 0.69 -6.57
CA LYS A 78 -11.84 -0.38 -7.57
C LYS A 78 -13.26 -0.86 -7.90
#